data_AF-A0A6I0E8R9-F1
#
_entry.id   AF-A0A6I0E8R9-F1
#
_cell.length_a   1.000
_cell.length_b   1.000
_cell.length_c   1.000
_cell.angle_alpha   90.00
_cell.angle_beta   90.00
_cell.angle_gamma   90.00
#
_symmetry.space_group_name_H-M   'P 1'
#
loop_
_entity.id
_entity.type
_entity.pdbx_description
1 polymer ?
#
loop_
_entity_poly.entity_id
_entity_poly.type
_entity_poly.pdbx_seq_one_letter_code
_entity_poly.pdbx_strand_id
1 'polypeptide(L)'
;MRILIFTMLFLLVSFVYGQKTKTPDYYINSVKVDFSKTFLNPSSVDSLSISKKTENGAVFIFAKSNFKLVSLDDVLRKNNALNTSSKNVVIRINGQIINDISNLMIDDSYFVYIETERLKDVNYITEKFRELIIINILLESKERKPQIMLKGQKDPLNTLIEEIK
;
A
#
# COMPACT_ATOMS: atom_id res chain seq x y z
N MET A 1 -48.46 26.68 -20.28
CA MET A 1 -46.99 26.64 -20.51
C MET A 1 -46.17 26.74 -19.23
N ARG A 2 -46.43 27.71 -18.33
CA ARG A 2 -45.67 27.88 -17.07
C ARG A 2 -45.69 26.66 -16.14
N ILE A 3 -46.83 25.99 -16.02
CA ILE A 3 -46.98 24.77 -15.19
C ILE A 3 -46.18 23.59 -15.76
N LEU A 4 -46.12 23.47 -17.09
CA LEU A 4 -45.43 22.39 -17.80
C LEU A 4 -43.90 22.52 -17.69
N ILE A 5 -43.41 23.76 -17.65
CA ILE A 5 -42.00 24.06 -17.36
C ILE A 5 -41.65 23.68 -15.92
N PHE A 6 -42.54 23.99 -14.96
CA PHE A 6 -42.33 23.63 -13.55
C PHE A 6 -42.30 22.12 -13.31
N THR A 7 -43.19 21.35 -13.94
CA THR A 7 -43.21 19.89 -13.81
C THR A 7 -42.00 19.22 -14.47
N MET A 8 -41.55 19.75 -15.62
CA MET A 8 -40.32 19.29 -16.28
C MET A 8 -39.07 19.60 -15.43
N LEU A 9 -39.02 20.77 -14.79
CA LEU A 9 -37.92 21.14 -13.89
C LEU A 9 -37.87 20.21 -12.67
N PHE A 10 -39.03 19.91 -12.06
CA PHE A 10 -39.13 19.03 -10.88
C PHE A 10 -38.72 17.58 -11.18
N LEU A 11 -39.08 17.07 -12.36
CA LEU A 11 -38.63 15.75 -12.83
C LEU A 11 -37.11 15.71 -13.03
N LEU A 12 -36.50 16.78 -13.56
CA LEU A 12 -35.05 16.85 -13.76
C LEU A 12 -34.25 16.85 -12.44
N VAL A 13 -34.75 17.46 -11.35
CA VAL A 13 -34.05 17.43 -10.05
C VAL A 13 -34.10 16.04 -9.41
N SER A 14 -35.15 15.26 -9.71
CA SER A 14 -35.38 13.94 -9.10
C SER A 14 -34.39 12.87 -9.58
N PHE A 15 -33.81 13.02 -10.78
CA PHE A 15 -32.82 12.08 -11.34
C PHE A 15 -31.37 12.39 -10.94
N VAL A 16 -31.10 13.52 -10.28
CA VAL A 16 -29.74 13.96 -9.89
C VAL A 16 -29.32 13.45 -8.51
N TYR A 17 -30.22 12.80 -7.76
CA TYR A 17 -29.82 11.99 -6.61
C TYR A 17 -29.18 10.68 -7.10
N GLY A 18 -27.96 10.84 -7.60
CA GLY A 18 -27.09 9.79 -8.08
C GLY A 18 -26.95 8.68 -7.04
N GLN A 19 -26.88 7.46 -7.55
CA GLN A 19 -26.62 6.24 -6.80
C GLN A 19 -25.41 6.45 -5.89
N LYS A 20 -25.65 6.72 -4.60
CA LYS A 20 -24.62 6.58 -3.56
C LYS A 20 -24.37 5.07 -3.44
N THR A 21 -23.44 4.56 -4.25
CA THR A 21 -23.02 3.17 -4.17
C THR A 21 -22.26 2.99 -2.86
N LYS A 22 -22.91 2.36 -1.89
CA LYS A 22 -22.22 1.87 -0.69
C LYS A 22 -21.21 0.82 -1.14
N THR A 23 -20.02 0.83 -0.54
CA THR A 23 -19.00 -0.20 -0.79
C THR A 23 -19.54 -1.57 -0.36
N PRO A 24 -19.27 -2.65 -1.12
CA PRO A 24 -19.71 -3.97 -0.72
C PRO A 24 -18.97 -4.43 0.54
N ASP A 25 -19.56 -5.41 1.23
CA ASP A 25 -18.84 -6.11 2.29
C ASP A 25 -17.85 -7.10 1.66
N TYR A 26 -16.66 -7.21 2.25
CA TYR A 26 -15.61 -8.11 1.78
C TYR A 26 -15.35 -9.21 2.79
N TYR A 27 -15.18 -10.44 2.28
CA TYR A 27 -14.88 -11.60 3.09
C TYR A 27 -13.72 -12.38 2.48
N ILE A 28 -12.77 -12.80 3.29
CA ILE A 28 -11.73 -13.76 2.91
C ILE A 28 -11.95 -15.03 3.75
N ASN A 29 -12.16 -16.17 3.10
CA ASN A 29 -12.44 -17.46 3.77
C ASN A 29 -13.57 -17.33 4.82
N SER A 30 -14.65 -16.63 4.46
CA SER A 30 -15.82 -16.33 5.32
C SER A 30 -15.58 -15.36 6.49
N VAL A 31 -14.37 -14.82 6.65
CA VAL A 31 -14.07 -13.79 7.66
C VAL A 31 -14.20 -12.42 7.03
N LYS A 32 -14.97 -11.51 7.65
CA LYS A 32 -15.12 -10.14 7.17
C LYS A 32 -13.79 -9.40 7.26
N VAL A 33 -13.42 -8.69 6.20
CA VAL A 33 -12.16 -7.93 6.13
C VAL A 33 -12.39 -6.50 5.70
N ASP A 34 -11.50 -5.62 6.13
CA ASP A 34 -11.42 -4.22 5.69
C ASP A 34 -10.22 -4.06 4.74
N PHE A 35 -10.50 -3.82 3.47
CA PHE A 35 -9.46 -3.62 2.45
C PHE A 35 -8.73 -2.27 2.55
N SER A 36 -9.19 -1.34 3.38
CA SER A 36 -8.39 -0.16 3.74
C SER A 36 -7.23 -0.52 4.68
N LYS A 37 -7.31 -1.70 5.33
CA LYS A 37 -6.34 -2.20 6.32
C LYS A 37 -5.71 -3.54 5.96
N THR A 38 -6.13 -4.16 4.86
CA THR A 38 -5.71 -5.50 4.47
C THR A 38 -5.11 -5.48 3.07
N PHE A 39 -3.84 -5.86 2.96
CA PHE A 39 -3.15 -6.02 1.69
C PHE A 39 -3.19 -7.50 1.29
N LEU A 40 -4.06 -7.84 0.36
CA LEU A 40 -4.24 -9.20 -0.16
C LEU A 40 -3.42 -9.39 -1.44
N ASN A 41 -2.59 -10.42 -1.48
CA ASN A 41 -1.86 -10.77 -2.69
C ASN A 41 -2.80 -11.44 -3.69
N PRO A 42 -2.93 -10.93 -4.94
CA PRO A 42 -3.76 -11.57 -5.95
C PRO A 42 -3.35 -13.01 -6.25
N SER A 43 -2.07 -13.38 -6.07
CA SER A 43 -1.61 -14.75 -6.29
C SER A 43 -2.11 -15.74 -5.23
N SER A 44 -2.54 -15.28 -4.06
CA SER A 44 -3.14 -16.09 -3.00
C SER A 44 -4.62 -16.37 -3.20
N VAL A 45 -5.28 -15.66 -4.12
CA VAL A 45 -6.69 -15.87 -4.43
C VAL A 45 -6.84 -17.13 -5.27
N ASP A 46 -7.73 -18.02 -4.81
CA ASP A 46 -8.14 -19.20 -5.55
C ASP A 46 -9.38 -18.88 -6.41
N SER A 47 -10.41 -18.30 -5.79
CA SER A 47 -11.63 -17.89 -6.49
C SER A 47 -12.31 -16.70 -5.83
N LEU A 48 -13.18 -16.05 -6.62
CA LEU A 48 -14.00 -14.91 -6.20
C LEU A 48 -15.47 -15.20 -6.50
N SER A 49 -16.35 -14.88 -5.56
CA SER A 49 -17.79 -14.94 -5.73
C SER A 49 -18.42 -13.63 -5.30
N ILE A 50 -19.36 -13.13 -6.11
CA ILE A 50 -20.04 -11.86 -5.86
C ILE A 50 -21.52 -12.15 -5.60
N SER A 51 -22.00 -11.79 -4.41
CA SER A 51 -23.41 -11.83 -4.07
C SER A 51 -24.01 -10.44 -4.16
N LYS A 52 -24.99 -10.28 -5.05
CA LYS A 52 -25.79 -9.04 -5.15
C LYS A 52 -27.03 -9.07 -4.25
N LYS A 53 -27.23 -10.14 -3.48
CA LYS A 53 -28.44 -10.35 -2.67
C LYS A 53 -28.40 -9.65 -1.30
N THR A 54 -27.23 -9.16 -0.87
CA THR A 54 -27.09 -8.39 0.37
C THR A 54 -27.40 -6.91 0.14
N GLU A 55 -27.67 -6.16 1.21
CA GLU A 55 -28.05 -4.74 1.14
C GLU A 55 -27.08 -3.88 0.31
N ASN A 56 -25.77 -4.16 0.41
CA ASN A 56 -24.71 -3.40 -0.27
C ASN A 56 -23.93 -4.22 -1.30
N GLY A 57 -24.35 -5.46 -1.57
CA GLY A 57 -23.52 -6.45 -2.24
C GLY A 57 -22.40 -6.99 -1.33
N ALA A 58 -21.89 -8.19 -1.65
CA ALA A 58 -20.81 -8.82 -0.92
C ALA A 58 -19.85 -9.52 -1.89
N VAL A 59 -18.56 -9.41 -1.60
CA VAL A 59 -17.49 -10.11 -2.32
C VAL A 59 -16.88 -11.14 -1.39
N PHE A 60 -17.00 -12.40 -1.79
CA PHE A 60 -16.41 -13.54 -1.10
C PHE A 60 -15.15 -13.97 -1.85
N ILE A 61 -14.04 -13.98 -1.13
CA ILE A 61 -12.73 -14.35 -1.63
C ILE A 61 -12.35 -15.65 -0.98
N PHE A 62 -12.09 -16.66 -1.79
CA PHE A 62 -11.57 -17.93 -1.34
C PHE A 62 -10.07 -17.92 -1.62
N ALA A 63 -9.29 -17.99 -0.55
CA ALA A 63 -7.84 -18.00 -0.65
C ALA A 63 -7.30 -19.43 -0.69
N LYS A 64 -6.12 -19.60 -1.27
CA LYS A 64 -5.40 -20.88 -1.33
C LYS A 64 -5.06 -21.40 0.07
N SER A 65 -4.79 -22.70 0.19
CA SER A 65 -4.62 -23.39 1.47
C SER A 65 -3.49 -22.85 2.37
N ASN A 66 -2.49 -22.20 1.77
CA ASN A 66 -1.35 -21.60 2.47
C ASN A 66 -1.53 -20.11 2.79
N PHE A 67 -2.72 -19.55 2.57
CA PHE A 67 -3.00 -18.14 2.85
C PHE A 67 -2.90 -17.82 4.34
N LYS A 68 -2.14 -16.78 4.66
CA LYS A 68 -2.06 -16.24 6.02
C LYS A 68 -1.87 -14.73 5.98
N LEU A 69 -2.57 -14.05 6.88
CA LEU A 69 -2.35 -12.63 7.14
C LEU A 69 -1.41 -12.48 8.33
N VAL A 70 -0.45 -11.56 8.20
CA VAL A 70 0.47 -11.15 9.26
C VAL A 70 0.32 -9.66 9.55
N SER A 71 0.60 -9.25 10.78
CA SER A 71 0.53 -7.84 11.13
C SER A 71 1.69 -7.05 10.51
N LEU A 72 1.48 -5.76 10.26
CA LEU A 72 2.56 -4.87 9.83
C LEU A 72 3.73 -4.88 10.81
N ASP A 73 3.48 -4.95 12.11
CA ASP A 73 4.52 -5.03 13.15
C ASP A 73 5.38 -6.29 13.00
N ASP A 74 4.77 -7.43 12.69
CA ASP A 74 5.50 -8.66 12.38
C ASP A 74 6.39 -8.51 11.15
N VAL A 75 5.85 -7.87 10.10
CA VAL A 75 6.59 -7.61 8.85
C VAL A 75 7.79 -6.70 9.11
N LEU A 76 7.61 -5.62 9.87
CA LEU A 76 8.68 -4.68 10.22
C LEU A 76 9.76 -5.33 11.08
N ARG A 77 9.38 -6.13 12.09
CA ARG A 77 10.31 -6.86 12.96
C ARG A 77 11.11 -7.91 12.18
N LYS A 78 10.45 -8.72 11.35
CA LYS A 78 11.11 -9.76 10.54
C LYS A 78 12.18 -9.18 9.61
N ASN A 79 12.00 -7.95 9.15
CA ASN A 79 12.90 -7.26 8.21
C ASN A 79 13.88 -6.29 8.89
N ASN A 80 13.95 -6.27 10.24
CA ASN A 80 14.81 -5.35 11.00
C ASN A 80 14.63 -3.86 10.65
N ALA A 81 13.45 -3.48 10.16
CA ALA A 81 13.18 -2.12 9.68
C ALA A 81 13.01 -1.11 10.84
N LEU A 82 12.63 -1.60 12.03
CA LEU A 82 12.41 -0.80 13.21
C LEU A 82 12.83 -1.54 14.47
N ASN A 83 13.58 -0.84 15.34
CA ASN A 83 13.49 -1.07 16.77
C ASN A 83 12.22 -0.36 17.25
N THR A 84 11.33 -1.09 17.92
CA THR A 84 9.92 -0.80 18.26
C THR A 84 9.62 0.48 19.06
N SER A 85 10.54 1.45 19.15
CA SER A 85 10.43 2.65 20.00
C SER A 85 10.44 3.99 19.25
N SER A 86 10.50 4.01 17.91
CA SER A 86 10.55 5.26 17.15
C SER A 86 9.18 5.94 17.06
N LYS A 87 9.01 7.10 17.70
CA LYS A 87 7.74 7.86 17.73
C LYS A 87 7.46 8.69 16.47
N ASN A 88 8.46 8.89 15.60
CA ASN A 88 8.38 9.75 14.42
C ASN A 88 8.57 8.91 13.15
N VAL A 89 7.57 8.09 12.82
CA VAL A 89 7.63 7.20 11.66
C VAL A 89 6.51 7.54 10.68
N VAL A 90 6.86 7.65 9.41
CA VAL A 90 5.92 7.69 8.29
C VAL A 90 6.05 6.39 7.52
N ILE A 91 4.96 5.65 7.39
CA ILE A 91 4.92 4.40 6.63
C ILE A 91 4.30 4.66 5.27
N ARG A 92 4.98 4.20 4.23
CA ARG A 92 4.49 4.16 2.86
C ARG A 92 4.42 2.72 2.39
N ILE A 93 3.28 2.29 1.87
CA ILE A 93 3.12 0.97 1.26
C ILE A 93 2.75 1.18 -0.21
N ASN A 94 3.54 0.61 -1.13
CA ASN A 94 3.38 0.80 -2.57
C ASN A 94 3.25 2.28 -2.99
N GLY A 95 4.05 3.15 -2.36
CA GLY A 95 4.06 4.59 -2.61
C GLY A 95 2.93 5.39 -1.93
N GLN A 96 1.96 4.74 -1.29
CA GLN A 96 0.87 5.40 -0.59
C GLN A 96 1.19 5.60 0.89
N ILE A 97 0.98 6.81 1.41
CA ILE A 97 1.15 7.11 2.83
C ILE A 97 0.01 6.47 3.61
N ILE A 98 0.36 5.68 4.63
CA ILE A 98 -0.59 5.05 5.53
C ILE A 98 -0.67 5.86 6.81
N ASN A 99 -1.79 6.57 7.00
CA ASN A 99 -1.97 7.46 8.15
C ASN A 99 -2.30 6.72 9.45
N ASP A 100 -3.02 5.61 9.34
CA ASP A 100 -3.38 4.78 10.48
C ASP A 100 -2.89 3.36 10.23
N ILE A 101 -1.85 2.99 10.98
CA ILE A 101 -1.14 1.71 10.87
C ILE A 101 -1.74 0.64 11.79
N SER A 102 -2.70 1.00 12.64
CA SER A 102 -3.31 0.05 13.58
C SER A 102 -4.06 -1.06 12.82
N ASN A 103 -3.89 -2.29 13.31
CA ASN A 103 -4.51 -3.50 12.77
C ASN A 103 -4.29 -3.71 11.27
N LEU A 104 -3.20 -3.18 10.71
CA LEU A 104 -2.86 -3.37 9.31
C LEU A 104 -2.32 -4.79 9.10
N MET A 105 -2.95 -5.51 8.19
CA MET A 105 -2.67 -6.90 7.86
C MET A 105 -2.13 -7.01 6.44
N ILE A 106 -1.09 -7.82 6.27
CA ILE A 106 -0.45 -8.09 4.97
C ILE A 106 -0.47 -9.60 4.73
N ASP A 107 -0.84 -10.01 3.54
CA ASP A 107 -0.71 -11.39 3.07
C ASP A 107 0.77 -11.83 3.05
N ASP A 108 1.08 -12.92 3.74
CA ASP A 108 2.47 -13.37 3.93
C ASP A 108 3.13 -13.94 2.67
N SER A 109 2.36 -14.16 1.62
CA SER A 109 2.85 -14.58 0.30
C SER A 109 3.52 -13.46 -0.50
N TYR A 110 3.41 -12.20 -0.06
CA TYR A 110 4.11 -11.09 -0.71
C TYR A 110 5.62 -11.20 -0.53
N PHE A 111 6.37 -10.89 -1.60
CA PHE A 111 7.76 -10.49 -1.48
C PHE A 111 7.79 -9.05 -0.98
N VAL A 112 8.26 -8.87 0.26
CA VAL A 112 8.29 -7.58 0.95
C VAL A 112 9.69 -6.98 0.83
N TYR A 113 9.79 -5.81 0.24
CA TYR A 113 11.02 -5.01 0.20
C TYR A 113 10.84 -3.76 1.04
N ILE A 114 11.75 -3.55 2.00
CA ILE A 114 11.69 -2.40 2.90
C ILE A 114 12.93 -1.53 2.71
N GLU A 115 12.69 -0.26 2.47
CA GLU A 115 13.71 0.79 2.45
C GLU A 115 13.41 1.79 3.57
N THR A 116 14.44 2.15 4.34
CA THR A 116 14.32 3.06 5.47
C THR A 116 15.19 4.28 5.23
N GLU A 117 14.55 5.43 5.15
CA GLU A 117 15.21 6.73 5.01
C GLU A 117 15.13 7.46 6.35
N ARG A 118 16.26 7.96 6.84
CA ARG A 118 16.32 8.77 8.06
C ARG A 118 16.65 10.21 7.66
N LEU A 119 15.80 11.15 8.05
CA LEU A 119 16.01 12.55 7.66
C LEU A 119 17.18 13.22 8.38
N LYS A 120 17.72 12.61 9.45
CA LYS A 120 18.95 13.06 10.11
C LYS A 120 20.15 13.10 9.16
N ASP A 121 20.13 12.29 8.11
CA ASP A 121 21.22 12.17 7.15
C ASP A 121 21.06 13.17 5.98
N VAL A 122 20.04 14.05 6.01
CA VAL A 122 19.72 15.02 4.96
C VAL A 122 20.02 16.45 5.42
N ASN A 123 20.90 17.15 4.69
CA ASN A 123 21.40 18.48 5.07
C ASN A 123 20.35 19.61 5.09
N TYR A 124 19.31 19.53 4.27
CA TYR A 124 18.33 20.62 4.07
C TYR A 124 17.10 20.52 4.99
N ILE A 125 17.02 19.52 5.86
CA ILE A 125 15.84 19.30 6.71
C ILE A 125 15.98 20.10 8.02
N THR A 126 14.90 20.79 8.37
CA THR A 126 14.82 21.55 9.64
C THR A 126 14.84 20.62 10.86
N GLU A 127 15.38 21.11 11.99
CA GLU A 127 15.53 20.35 13.24
C GLU A 127 14.24 19.63 13.69
N LYS A 128 13.07 20.24 13.46
CA LYS A 128 11.76 19.67 13.82
C LYS A 128 11.52 18.28 13.20
N PHE A 129 12.05 18.01 12.01
CA PHE A 129 11.82 16.77 11.27
C PHE A 129 13.07 15.89 11.20
N ARG A 130 14.16 16.27 11.89
CA ARG A 130 15.44 15.56 11.83
C ARG A 130 15.32 14.11 12.30
N GLU A 131 14.48 13.86 13.29
CA GLU A 131 14.21 12.52 13.83
C GLU A 131 13.14 11.73 13.07
N LEU A 132 12.66 12.25 11.93
CA LEU A 132 11.67 11.55 11.11
C LEU A 132 12.32 10.39 10.36
N ILE A 133 11.66 9.23 10.44
CA ILE A 133 12.01 8.02 9.71
C ILE A 133 10.90 7.73 8.70
N ILE A 134 11.26 7.58 7.44
CA ILE A 134 10.34 7.17 6.38
C ILE A 134 10.62 5.70 6.06
N ILE A 135 9.60 4.87 6.17
CA ILE A 135 9.68 3.44 5.85
C ILE A 135 8.87 3.21 4.58
N ASN A 136 9.57 2.96 3.48
CA ASN A 136 8.96 2.58 2.21
C ASN A 136 8.90 1.06 2.13
N ILE A 137 7.70 0.52 2.02
CA ILE A 137 7.41 -0.90 1.88
C ILE A 137 6.86 -1.12 0.47
N LEU A 138 7.50 -2.00 -0.28
CA LEU A 138 7.02 -2.46 -1.58
C LEU A 138 6.59 -3.92 -1.45
N LEU A 139 5.34 -4.18 -1.82
CA LEU A 139 4.72 -5.51 -1.79
C LEU A 139 4.62 -6.03 -3.22
N GLU A 140 5.35 -7.10 -3.54
CA GLU A 140 5.36 -7.69 -4.87
C GLU A 140 4.86 -9.14 -4.85
N SER A 141 4.03 -9.51 -5.82
CA SER A 141 3.51 -10.87 -5.96
C SER A 141 4.55 -11.87 -6.50
N LYS A 142 5.69 -11.38 -6.99
CA LYS A 142 6.78 -12.17 -7.56
C LYS A 142 8.11 -11.61 -7.09
N GLU A 143 9.08 -12.50 -6.95
CA GLU A 143 10.43 -12.10 -6.58
C GLU A 143 11.09 -11.27 -7.68
N ARG A 144 11.78 -10.20 -7.29
CA ARG A 144 12.60 -9.42 -8.20
C ARG A 144 13.75 -10.28 -8.72
N LYS A 145 13.98 -10.22 -10.03
CA LYS A 145 15.23 -10.73 -10.60
C LYS A 145 16.39 -9.91 -10.05
N PRO A 146 17.54 -10.53 -9.72
CA PRO A 146 18.71 -9.80 -9.28
C PRO A 146 19.09 -8.77 -10.35
N GLN A 147 19.14 -7.50 -9.96
CA GLN A 147 19.62 -6.45 -10.85
C GLN A 147 21.15 -6.48 -10.83
N ILE A 148 21.75 -6.71 -12.00
CA ILE A 148 23.20 -6.57 -12.17
C ILE A 148 23.50 -5.06 -12.13
N MET A 149 24.01 -4.57 -11.01
CA MET A 149 24.57 -3.22 -10.95
C MET A 149 25.92 -3.24 -11.67
N LEU A 150 26.00 -2.59 -12.83
CA LEU A 150 27.26 -2.25 -13.45
C LEU A 150 27.98 -1.24 -12.55
N LYS A 151 28.92 -1.70 -11.73
CA LYS A 151 29.88 -0.81 -11.10
C LYS A 151 30.75 -0.27 -12.23
N GLY A 152 30.66 1.04 -12.50
CA GLY A 152 31.58 1.69 -13.43
C GLY A 152 33.02 1.34 -13.03
N GLN A 153 33.77 0.70 -13.93
CA GLN A 153 35.21 0.56 -13.75
C GLN A 153 35.78 1.97 -13.62
N LYS A 154 36.64 2.19 -12.62
CA LYS A 154 37.46 3.40 -12.58
C LYS A 154 38.21 3.48 -13.91
N ASP A 155 38.02 4.60 -14.61
CA ASP A 155 38.70 4.88 -15.87
C ASP A 155 40.22 4.85 -15.61
N PRO A 156 41.00 3.96 -16.28
CA PRO A 156 42.45 3.85 -16.08
C PRO A 156 43.20 5.17 -16.32
N LEU A 157 42.60 6.10 -17.07
CA LEU A 157 43.15 7.42 -17.35
C LEU A 157 43.22 8.33 -16.12
N ASN A 158 42.32 8.18 -15.13
CA ASN A 158 42.36 8.99 -13.92
C ASN A 158 43.45 8.55 -12.93
N THR A 159 43.87 7.29 -12.97
CA THR A 159 44.97 6.77 -12.14
C THR A 159 46.34 7.30 -12.56
N LEU A 160 46.55 7.58 -13.86
CA LEU A 160 47.80 8.14 -14.37
C LEU A 160 48.01 9.61 -13.98
N ILE A 161 46.93 10.35 -13.67
CA ILE A 161 47.03 11.77 -13.30
C ILE A 161 47.37 11.94 -11.81
N GLU A 162 46.99 10.99 -10.95
CA GLU A 162 47.35 11.02 -9.52
C GLU A 162 48.81 10.59 -9.25
N GLU A 163 49.44 9.83 -10.14
CA GLU A 163 50.87 9.45 -10.01
C GLU A 163 51.85 10.51 -10.57
N ILE A 164 51.35 11.58 -11.20
CA ILE A 164 52.17 12.66 -11.79
C ILE A 164 52.09 13.97 -10.97
N LYS A 165 51.47 13.96 -9.78
CA LYS A 165 51.50 15.07 -8.81
C LYS A 165 52.38 14.75 -7.62
#